data_AF-X1RE60-F1
#
_entry.id   AF-X1RE60-F1
#
_cell.length_a   1.000
_cell.length_b   1.000
_cell.length_c   1.000
_cell.angle_alpha   90.00
_cell.angle_beta   90.00
_cell.angle_gamma   90.00
#
_symmetry.space_group_name_H-M   'P 1'
#
loop_
_entity.id
_entity.type
_entity.pdbx_description
1 polymer ?
#
loop_
_entity_poly.entity_id
_entity_poly.type
_entity_poly.pdbx_seq_one_letter_code
_entity_poly.pdbx_strand_id
1 'polypeptide(L)'
;KDKKVLKAKVEKILKELQKENKKSINTTDSESTRINSLQGSHAGYNLQAVVDEKHGLIVNEDVVSENNDLNQFAEQIKGANEVLEKKCDTACADSGYANTDELE
;
A
#
# COMPACT_ATOMS: atom_id res chain seq x y z
N LYS A 1 -31.64 23.31 -6.73
CA LYS A 1 -30.84 22.75 -7.84
C LYS A 1 -29.82 21.71 -7.34
N ASP A 2 -29.34 21.84 -6.10
CA ASP A 2 -28.25 21.02 -5.55
C ASP A 2 -28.57 19.55 -5.30
N LYS A 3 -29.82 19.19 -4.94
CA LYS A 3 -30.18 17.78 -4.67
C LYS A 3 -29.97 16.85 -5.88
N LYS A 4 -30.27 17.30 -7.10
CA LYS A 4 -30.06 16.49 -8.32
C LYS A 4 -28.57 16.30 -8.61
N VAL A 5 -27.77 17.34 -8.42
CA VAL A 5 -26.30 17.29 -8.61
C VAL A 5 -25.65 16.38 -7.57
N LEU A 6 -26.03 16.50 -6.29
CA LEU A 6 -25.54 15.63 -5.22
C LEU A 6 -25.89 14.17 -5.46
N LYS A 7 -27.14 13.88 -5.87
CA LYS A 7 -27.57 12.51 -6.20
C LYS A 7 -26.72 11.92 -7.33
N ALA A 8 -26.53 12.66 -8.42
CA ALA A 8 -25.70 12.21 -9.54
C ALA A 8 -24.23 11.96 -9.12
N LYS A 9 -23.69 12.80 -8.22
CA LYS A 9 -22.34 12.62 -7.67
C LYS A 9 -22.23 11.33 -6.85
N VAL A 10 -23.19 11.08 -5.96
CA VAL A 10 -23.22 9.85 -5.13
C VAL A 10 -23.38 8.60 -6.00
N GLU A 11 -24.26 8.63 -7.00
CA GLU A 11 -24.44 7.51 -7.93
C GLU A 11 -23.16 7.20 -8.73
N LYS A 12 -22.40 8.23 -9.12
CA LYS A 12 -21.11 8.05 -9.79
C LYS A 12 -20.10 7.35 -8.87
N ILE A 13 -19.95 7.83 -7.64
CA ILE A 13 -19.02 7.27 -6.65
C ILE A 13 -19.39 5.82 -6.31
N LEU A 14 -20.68 5.51 -6.15
CA LEU A 14 -21.14 4.15 -5.87
C LEU A 14 -20.78 3.17 -7.00
N LYS A 15 -20.94 3.60 -8.26
CA LYS A 15 -20.55 2.78 -9.42
C LYS A 15 -19.05 2.52 -9.46
N GLU A 16 -18.25 3.51 -9.12
CA GLU A 16 -16.79 3.41 -9.07
C GLU A 16 -16.33 2.44 -7.98
N LEU A 17 -16.88 2.56 -6.76
CA LEU A 17 -16.64 1.62 -5.66
C LEU A 17 -16.98 0.18 -6.03
N GLN A 18 -18.10 -0.04 -6.72
CA GLN A 18 -18.51 -1.37 -7.19
C GLN A 18 -17.58 -1.91 -8.28
N LYS A 19 -17.19 -1.06 -9.24
CA LYS A 19 -16.31 -1.43 -10.35
C LYS A 19 -14.92 -1.84 -9.85
N GLU A 20 -14.39 -1.11 -8.87
CA GLU A 20 -13.05 -1.34 -8.31
C GLU A 20 -13.05 -2.28 -7.11
N ASN A 21 -14.22 -2.80 -6.71
CA ASN A 21 -14.40 -3.63 -5.52
C ASN A 21 -13.80 -2.99 -4.24
N LYS A 22 -13.88 -1.66 -4.14
CA LYS A 22 -13.36 -0.88 -3.01
C LYS A 22 -14.45 -0.62 -1.98
N LYS A 23 -14.07 -0.66 -0.69
CA LYS A 23 -14.97 -0.31 0.43
C LYS A 23 -15.15 1.21 0.59
N SER A 24 -14.16 1.98 0.19
CA SER A 24 -14.14 3.45 0.28
C SER A 24 -13.23 4.04 -0.79
N ILE A 25 -13.47 5.29 -1.16
CA ILE A 25 -12.63 6.06 -2.08
C ILE A 25 -12.51 7.49 -1.55
N ASN A 26 -11.31 8.06 -1.62
CA ASN A 26 -11.11 9.47 -1.38
C ASN A 26 -11.43 10.23 -2.68
N THR A 27 -12.43 11.13 -2.63
CA THR A 27 -12.89 11.86 -3.82
C THR A 27 -12.03 13.06 -4.21
N THR A 28 -11.06 13.41 -3.37
CA THR A 28 -10.07 14.47 -3.63
C THR A 28 -8.80 13.88 -4.23
N ASP A 29 -8.36 12.73 -3.72
CA ASP A 29 -7.18 12.00 -4.16
C ASP A 29 -7.48 10.50 -4.20
N SER A 30 -7.77 9.97 -5.39
CA SER A 30 -8.22 8.58 -5.60
C SER A 30 -7.16 7.52 -5.30
N GLU A 31 -5.88 7.91 -5.34
CA GLU A 31 -4.75 7.00 -5.11
C GLU A 31 -4.46 6.85 -3.61
N SER A 32 -4.91 7.80 -2.78
CA SER A 32 -4.78 7.69 -1.33
C SER A 32 -5.72 6.64 -0.74
N THR A 33 -5.24 5.99 0.32
CA THR A 33 -6.04 5.06 1.12
C THR A 33 -6.32 5.64 2.52
N ARG A 34 -7.22 5.00 3.24
CA ARG A 34 -7.49 5.33 4.65
C ARG A 34 -6.47 4.60 5.51
N ILE A 35 -5.56 5.36 6.15
CA ILE A 35 -4.51 4.86 7.04
C ILE A 35 -4.90 5.12 8.50
N ASN A 36 -4.65 4.14 9.37
CA ASN A 36 -4.78 4.27 10.82
C ASN A 36 -3.47 4.77 11.44
N SER A 37 -3.59 5.70 12.38
CA SER A 37 -2.48 6.28 13.15
C SER A 37 -2.86 6.34 14.63
N LEU A 38 -1.90 6.72 15.49
CA LEU A 38 -2.16 6.98 16.92
C LEU A 38 -3.21 8.09 17.16
N GLN A 39 -3.39 8.99 16.19
CA GLN A 39 -4.29 10.16 16.28
C GLN A 39 -5.60 9.96 15.51
N GLY A 40 -5.92 8.72 15.13
CA GLY A 40 -7.16 8.38 14.43
C GLY A 40 -6.87 7.86 13.03
N SER A 41 -7.70 8.23 12.05
CA SER A 41 -7.54 7.75 10.68
C SER A 41 -7.53 8.91 9.70
N HIS A 42 -6.65 8.82 8.71
CA HIS A 42 -6.39 9.90 7.76
C HIS A 42 -6.26 9.33 6.35
N ALA A 43 -6.35 10.20 5.34
CA ALA A 43 -5.93 9.85 4.00
C ALA A 43 -4.39 9.82 3.96
N GLY A 44 -3.81 8.77 3.40
CA GLY A 44 -2.37 8.61 3.30
C GLY A 44 -1.98 7.51 2.32
N TYR A 45 -0.67 7.26 2.28
CA TYR A 45 -0.04 6.25 1.43
C TYR A 45 0.80 5.35 2.33
N ASN A 46 0.72 4.04 2.11
CA ASN A 46 1.61 3.10 2.76
C ASN A 46 2.76 2.77 1.79
N LEU A 47 3.92 3.40 1.99
CA LEU A 47 5.11 3.18 1.17
C LEU A 47 5.97 2.08 1.81
N GLN A 48 6.25 1.05 1.02
CA GLN A 48 7.17 -0.02 1.32
C GLN A 48 8.47 0.24 0.54
N ALA A 49 9.63 0.02 1.16
CA ALA A 49 10.92 0.25 0.52
C ALA A 49 11.96 -0.77 0.98
N VAL A 50 12.81 -1.22 0.06
CA VAL A 50 13.94 -2.12 0.33
C VAL A 50 15.23 -1.41 -0.02
N VAL A 51 16.20 -1.48 0.88
CA VAL A 51 17.50 -0.82 0.74
C VAL A 51 18.61 -1.88 0.74
N ASP A 52 19.59 -1.74 -0.15
CA ASP A 52 20.76 -2.61 -0.14
C ASP A 52 21.72 -2.26 1.00
N GLU A 53 22.24 -3.27 1.70
CA GLU A 53 23.13 -3.07 2.85
C GLU A 53 24.45 -2.37 2.45
N LYS A 54 25.00 -2.73 1.28
CA LYS A 54 26.36 -2.35 0.90
C LYS A 54 26.49 -0.87 0.55
N HIS A 55 25.51 -0.31 -0.15
CA HIS A 55 25.56 1.06 -0.66
C HIS A 55 24.45 1.96 -0.10
N GLY A 56 23.43 1.39 0.56
CA GLY A 56 22.31 2.16 1.09
C GLY A 56 21.37 2.70 0.01
N LEU A 57 21.31 2.05 -1.17
CA LEU A 57 20.43 2.44 -2.27
C LEU A 57 19.07 1.74 -2.13
N ILE A 58 18.01 2.46 -2.47
CA ILE A 58 16.68 1.87 -2.60
C ILE A 58 16.69 0.99 -3.86
N VAL A 59 16.42 -0.30 -3.66
CA VAL A 59 16.42 -1.33 -4.73
C VAL A 59 15.01 -1.82 -5.05
N ASN A 60 14.03 -1.52 -4.20
CA ASN A 60 12.61 -1.72 -4.48
C ASN A 60 11.77 -0.68 -3.73
N GLU A 61 10.69 -0.22 -4.33
CA GLU A 61 9.66 0.59 -3.68
C GLU A 61 8.28 0.18 -4.19
N ASP A 62 7.28 0.25 -3.31
CA ASP A 62 5.89 -0.01 -3.68
C ASP A 62 4.94 0.76 -2.77
N VAL A 63 3.82 1.23 -3.32
CA VAL A 63 2.80 1.97 -2.57
C VAL A 63 1.54 1.12 -2.51
N VAL A 64 1.24 0.66 -1.30
CA VAL A 64 0.19 -0.33 -1.05
C VAL A 64 -0.99 0.32 -0.31
N SER A 65 -2.15 -0.34 -0.36
CA SER A 65 -3.39 0.19 0.23
C SER A 65 -3.70 -0.36 1.63
N GLU A 66 -2.88 -1.30 2.07
CA GLU A 66 -2.91 -2.00 3.34
C GLU A 66 -2.58 -1.03 4.49
N ASN A 67 -3.22 -1.22 5.63
CA ASN A 67 -3.08 -0.33 6.78
C ASN A 67 -1.85 -0.63 7.66
N ASN A 68 -1.13 -1.69 7.35
CA ASN A 68 0.05 -2.15 8.07
C ASN A 68 0.93 -2.99 7.13
N ASP A 69 2.09 -3.39 7.63
CA ASP A 69 3.12 -4.10 6.86
C ASP A 69 2.98 -5.63 6.97
N LEU A 70 1.92 -6.11 7.61
CA LEU A 70 1.60 -7.53 7.68
C LEU A 70 1.26 -8.00 6.26
N ASN A 71 2.04 -8.95 5.72
CA ASN A 71 1.97 -9.43 4.32
C ASN A 71 2.69 -8.57 3.28
N GLN A 72 3.63 -7.71 3.70
CA GLN A 72 4.42 -6.89 2.77
C GLN A 72 5.88 -7.34 2.69
N PHE A 73 6.30 -8.42 3.35
CA PHE A 73 7.72 -8.79 3.32
C PHE A 73 8.11 -9.48 2.00
N ALA A 74 7.37 -10.52 1.61
CA ALA A 74 7.79 -11.42 0.55
C ALA A 74 7.84 -10.73 -0.82
N GLU A 75 6.79 -9.97 -1.18
CA GLU A 75 6.73 -9.26 -2.46
C GLU A 75 7.82 -8.19 -2.59
N GLN A 76 8.15 -7.49 -1.50
CA GLN A 76 9.17 -6.45 -1.52
C GLN A 76 10.58 -7.01 -1.70
N ILE A 77 10.89 -8.12 -1.00
CA ILE A 77 12.17 -8.83 -1.17
C ILE A 77 12.27 -9.46 -2.56
N LYS A 78 11.16 -9.98 -3.10
CA LYS A 78 11.11 -10.49 -4.47
C LYS A 78 11.41 -9.39 -5.49
N GLY A 79 10.77 -8.22 -5.38
CA GLY A 79 11.04 -7.07 -6.25
C GLY A 79 12.50 -6.62 -6.19
N ALA A 80 13.07 -6.55 -4.98
CA ALA A 80 14.49 -6.23 -4.82
C ALA A 80 15.42 -7.26 -5.49
N ASN A 81 15.11 -8.55 -5.35
CA ASN A 81 15.89 -9.62 -5.97
C ASN A 81 15.79 -9.61 -7.50
N GLU A 82 14.65 -9.23 -8.06
CA GLU A 82 14.45 -9.05 -9.50
C GLU A 82 15.28 -7.87 -10.02
N VAL A 83 15.25 -6.72 -9.35
CA VAL A 83 16.06 -5.53 -9.71
C VAL A 83 17.56 -5.81 -9.65
N LEU A 84 18.00 -6.56 -8.64
CA LEU A 84 19.42 -6.92 -8.47
C LEU A 84 19.85 -8.13 -9.31
N GLU A 85 18.91 -8.79 -9.99
CA GLU A 85 19.10 -10.06 -10.70
C GLU A 85 19.79 -11.14 -9.83
N LYS A 86 19.64 -11.03 -8.51
CA LYS A 86 20.30 -11.88 -7.52
C LYS A 86 19.43 -11.96 -6.26
N LYS A 87 19.28 -13.17 -5.72
CA LYS A 87 18.69 -13.37 -4.38
C LYS A 87 19.60 -12.77 -3.30
N CYS A 88 19.01 -12.02 -2.37
CA CYS A 88 19.67 -11.60 -1.15
C CYS A 88 20.09 -12.82 -0.31
N ASP A 89 21.25 -12.72 0.34
CA ASP A 89 21.74 -13.76 1.23
C ASP A 89 20.98 -13.73 2.58
N THR A 90 20.64 -12.52 3.04
CA THR A 90 19.82 -12.26 4.24
C THR A 90 18.87 -11.10 3.94
N ALA A 91 17.61 -11.23 4.35
CA ALA A 91 16.65 -10.14 4.36
C ALA A 91 16.20 -9.87 5.80
N CYS A 92 16.08 -8.60 6.17
CA CYS A 92 15.68 -8.16 7.51
C CYS A 92 14.61 -7.07 7.38
N ALA A 93 13.62 -7.09 8.27
CA ALA A 93 12.61 -6.05 8.41
C ALA A 93 12.27 -5.86 9.89
N ASP A 94 11.53 -4.79 10.20
CA ASP A 94 11.03 -4.59 11.56
C ASP A 94 9.86 -5.54 11.89
N SER A 95 9.42 -5.53 13.14
CA SER A 95 8.36 -6.43 13.63
C SER A 95 6.98 -6.20 12.99
N GLY A 96 6.76 -5.08 12.30
CA GLY A 96 5.52 -4.80 11.56
C GLY A 96 5.30 -5.79 10.40
N TYR A 97 6.39 -6.32 9.84
CA TYR A 97 6.40 -7.31 8.76
C TYR A 97 6.31 -8.76 9.27
N ALA A 98 6.09 -8.98 10.56
CA ALA A 98 6.12 -10.30 11.15
C ALA A 98 4.92 -11.15 10.68
N ASN A 99 5.11 -11.89 9.59
CA ASN A 99 4.24 -12.98 9.16
C ASN A 99 5.09 -14.21 8.82
N THR A 100 4.89 -15.30 9.55
CA THR A 100 5.63 -16.56 9.32
C THR A 100 5.36 -17.16 7.95
N ASP A 101 4.17 -16.92 7.38
CA ASP A 101 3.80 -17.45 6.07
C ASP A 101 4.58 -16.77 4.93
N GLU A 102 5.25 -15.64 5.20
CA GLU A 102 6.10 -14.92 4.24
C GLU A 102 7.60 -15.23 4.38
N LEU A 103 8.00 -16.05 5.37
CA LEU A 103 9.40 -16.31 5.71
C LEU A 103 9.94 -17.65 5.17
N GLU A 104 9.13 -18.41 4.43
CA GLU A 104 9.51 -19.68 3.76
C GLU A 104 9.92 -19.48 2.30
#